data_AF-A0AAQ3MCR7-F1
#
_entry.id   AF-A0AAQ3MCR7-F1
#
_cell.length_a   1.000
_cell.length_b   1.000
_cell.length_c   1.000
_cell.angle_alpha   90.00
_cell.angle_beta   90.00
_cell.angle_gamma   90.00
#
_symmetry.space_group_name_H-M   'P 1'
#
loop_
_entity.id
_entity.type
_entity.pdbx_description
1 polymer ?
#
loop_
_entity_poly.entity_id
_entity_poly.type
_entity_poly.pdbx_seq_one_letter_code
_entity_poly.pdbx_strand_id
1 'polypeptide(L)'
;MKILFPISLVADLAANVLAGPIVPSTNELKRQVISYRCTYPNSVPAATFRVAYVNSQIAVATIGGFDAGASGYLNAKRYPITYTLLLLNFIFDLAEQKMDDILPYRIVEDCSAHGLGDENDVLQYQAAILECAMGHSRPDATASALTKIVAERAWQHKAAVDMAQQGDSYIVESDLITAVIGSAASSFPPSHAAQTRLIDIFEALPLVLPRQEVPNPVLNSDGTVRSGHQGSEHLIDTRPQRILWENLNLLHFDTNFSWLAESGQTKWSGVEKCGSEEQWRWRNLSHFMAKVTVRGMKDLSRFSALFMIFPHQLIAFDTPGWSGYLAGQALAAAQWIIPDQHAAFVWKECQSMPSTGNVSPPGRRRWSLESWSRWKQIFQQVADMVDDTRVHETARRDSLRASEIMSEVESHEHDRNV
;
A
#
# COMPACT_ATOMS: atom_id res chain seq x y z
N MET A 1 40.83 -0.23 29.09
CA MET A 1 39.55 -0.35 29.81
C MET A 1 38.43 -0.25 28.79
N LYS A 2 37.83 -1.39 28.39
CA LYS A 2 36.62 -1.39 27.55
C LYS A 2 35.46 -1.01 28.47
N ILE A 3 34.89 0.18 28.28
CA ILE A 3 33.64 0.55 28.95
C ILE A 3 32.54 -0.08 28.11
N LEU A 4 31.99 -1.20 28.56
CA LEU A 4 30.78 -1.79 27.99
C LEU A 4 29.61 -0.98 28.57
N PHE A 5 28.92 -0.23 27.72
CA PHE A 5 27.62 0.31 28.11
C PHE A 5 26.58 -0.83 28.10
N PRO A 6 25.67 -0.88 29.08
CA PRO A 6 24.58 -1.85 29.06
C PRO A 6 23.73 -1.63 27.79
N ILE A 7 23.37 -2.70 27.10
CA ILE A 7 22.50 -2.66 25.90
C ILE A 7 21.17 -1.94 26.20
N SER A 8 20.68 -2.02 27.43
CA SER A 8 19.50 -1.29 27.90
C SER A 8 19.65 0.23 27.81
N LEU A 9 20.87 0.77 28.00
CA LEU A 9 21.15 2.20 27.90
C LEU A 9 20.99 2.73 26.47
N VAL A 10 21.37 1.91 25.48
CA VAL A 10 21.28 2.28 24.05
C VAL A 10 19.82 2.18 23.58
N ALA A 11 19.08 1.17 24.08
CA ALA A 11 17.66 0.99 23.77
C ALA A 11 16.79 2.13 24.33
N ASP A 12 16.99 2.55 25.58
CA ASP A 12 16.26 3.67 26.18
C ASP A 12 16.57 5.00 25.47
N LEU A 13 17.80 5.18 24.99
CA LEU A 13 18.19 6.38 24.25
C LEU A 13 17.50 6.43 22.87
N ALA A 14 17.45 5.30 22.17
CA ALA A 14 16.77 5.18 20.87
C ALA A 14 15.26 5.44 21.01
N ALA A 15 14.62 4.87 22.03
CA ALA A 15 13.20 5.08 22.30
C ALA A 15 12.86 6.55 22.56
N ASN A 16 13.68 7.26 23.35
CA ASN A 16 13.45 8.68 23.66
C ASN A 16 13.71 9.62 22.48
N VAL A 17 14.66 9.29 21.59
CA VAL A 17 14.90 10.07 20.37
C VAL A 17 13.75 9.88 19.36
N LEU A 18 13.19 8.67 19.26
CA LEU A 18 12.06 8.36 18.38
C LEU A 18 10.72 8.92 18.89
N ALA A 19 10.56 9.08 20.21
CA ALA A 19 9.33 9.61 20.81
C ALA A 19 9.27 11.15 20.90
N GLY A 20 10.35 11.86 20.53
CA GLY A 20 10.39 13.32 20.54
C GLY A 20 9.50 13.95 19.45
N PRO A 21 8.90 15.14 19.69
CA PRO A 21 8.03 15.77 18.70
C PRO A 21 8.82 16.18 17.45
N ILE A 22 8.46 15.58 16.31
CA ILE A 22 8.90 16.02 14.98
C ILE A 22 8.07 17.26 14.63
N VAL A 23 8.68 18.45 14.68
CA VAL A 23 8.03 19.69 14.25
C VAL A 23 8.13 19.77 12.73
N PRO A 24 7.02 19.84 11.97
CA PRO A 24 7.08 19.98 10.52
C PRO A 24 7.74 21.31 10.14
N SER A 25 8.81 21.22 9.34
CA SER A 25 9.55 22.38 8.83
C SER A 25 8.74 23.07 7.72
N THR A 26 8.36 24.32 7.96
CA THR A 26 8.10 25.29 6.88
C THR A 26 9.43 25.63 6.19
N ASN A 27 9.41 25.79 4.86
CA ASN A 27 10.48 25.96 3.85
C ASN A 27 11.72 26.87 4.11
N GLU A 28 12.17 27.07 5.34
CA GLU A 28 13.45 27.68 5.66
C GLU A 28 14.41 26.62 6.21
N LEU A 29 15.63 26.55 5.65
CA LEU A 29 16.78 25.79 6.12
C LEU A 29 17.15 26.20 7.56
N LYS A 30 16.40 25.72 8.56
CA LYS A 30 16.71 25.92 9.98
C LYS A 30 17.34 24.63 10.51
N ARG A 31 18.62 24.71 10.86
CA ARG A 31 19.29 23.69 11.68
C ARG A 31 18.55 23.61 13.01
N GLN A 32 17.90 22.48 13.29
CA GLN A 32 17.27 22.24 14.58
C GLN A 32 18.22 21.37 15.41
N VAL A 33 18.62 21.87 16.59
CA VAL A 33 19.44 21.11 17.54
C VAL A 33 18.57 20.76 18.73
N ILE A 34 18.26 19.48 18.90
CA ILE A 34 17.52 18.98 20.04
C ILE A 34 18.53 18.47 21.08
N SER A 35 18.45 19.00 22.29
CA SER A 35 19.30 18.59 23.41
C SER A 35 18.51 17.69 24.35
N TYR A 36 18.96 16.44 24.49
CA TYR A 36 18.39 15.49 25.44
C TYR A 36 19.30 15.40 26.67
N ARG A 37 18.72 15.54 27.86
CA ARG A 37 19.43 15.39 29.14
C ARG A 37 18.92 14.12 29.81
N CYS A 38 19.78 13.12 29.96
CA CYS A 38 19.45 11.94 30.75
C CYS A 38 19.97 12.14 32.18
N THR A 39 19.07 12.09 33.17
CA THR A 39 19.42 12.05 34.59
C THR A 39 19.24 10.63 35.11
N TYR A 40 20.28 10.09 35.75
CA TYR A 40 20.28 8.73 36.27
C TYR A 40 20.10 8.73 37.78
N PRO A 41 19.35 7.76 38.34
CA PRO A 41 19.36 7.52 39.78
C PRO A 41 20.72 6.93 40.18
N ASN A 42 21.34 7.52 41.21
CA ASN A 42 22.65 7.17 41.80
C ASN A 42 23.89 7.69 41.04
N SER A 43 24.32 8.91 41.42
CA SER A 43 25.71 9.40 41.38
C SER A 43 26.48 9.40 40.05
N VAL A 44 25.85 9.17 38.91
CA VAL A 44 26.50 9.31 37.58
C VAL A 44 26.22 10.71 37.03
N PRO A 45 27.24 11.43 36.51
CA PRO A 45 27.01 12.75 35.88
C PRO A 45 25.98 12.64 34.75
N ALA A 46 25.04 13.58 34.71
CA ALA A 46 24.06 13.66 33.64
C ALA A 46 24.75 13.84 32.29
N ALA A 47 24.52 12.95 31.35
CA ALA A 47 25.03 13.08 29.99
C ALA A 47 24.07 13.96 29.17
N THR A 48 24.63 14.90 28.41
CA THR A 48 23.86 15.71 27.46
C THR A 48 24.16 15.26 26.04
N PHE A 49 23.11 14.89 25.32
CA PHE A 49 23.16 14.51 23.91
C PHE A 49 22.62 15.65 23.07
N ARG A 50 23.35 16.08 22.05
CA ARG A 50 22.85 17.04 21.06
C ARG A 50 22.71 16.34 19.72
N VAL A 51 21.49 16.31 19.20
CA VAL A 51 21.16 15.79 17.87
C VAL A 51 20.81 16.97 16.99
N ALA A 52 21.61 17.19 15.94
CA ALA A 52 21.31 18.20 14.93
C ALA A 52 20.62 17.56 13.74
N TYR A 53 19.47 18.10 13.35
CA TYR A 53 18.74 17.71 12.15
C TYR A 53 18.98 18.74 11.03
N VAL A 54 19.19 18.24 9.82
CA VAL A 54 19.21 19.02 8.59
C VAL A 54 18.30 18.31 7.59
N ASN A 55 17.23 18.97 7.14
CA ASN A 55 16.26 18.42 6.18
C ASN A 55 15.71 17.05 6.60
N SER A 56 15.33 16.91 7.88
CA SER A 56 14.81 15.66 8.46
C SER A 56 15.80 14.49 8.49
N GLN A 57 17.08 14.72 8.24
CA GLN A 57 18.16 13.73 8.42
C GLN A 57 19.03 14.10 9.62
N ILE A 58 19.48 13.10 10.38
CA ILE A 58 20.41 13.29 11.50
C ILE A 58 21.78 13.66 10.92
N ALA A 59 22.21 14.90 11.15
CA ALA A 59 23.46 15.41 10.60
C ALA A 59 24.66 15.14 11.53
N VAL A 60 24.49 15.30 12.85
CA VAL A 60 25.55 15.09 13.85
C VAL A 60 24.93 14.73 15.20
N ALA A 61 25.38 13.65 15.83
CA ALA A 61 25.18 13.38 17.25
C ALA A 61 26.49 13.64 18.00
N THR A 62 26.45 14.53 19.01
CA THR A 62 27.60 14.77 19.90
C THR A 62 27.21 14.50 21.35
N ILE A 63 28.09 13.77 22.05
CA ILE A 63 28.01 13.56 23.50
C ILE A 63 28.88 14.62 24.16
N GLY A 64 28.24 15.57 24.85
CA GLY A 64 28.92 16.68 25.52
C GLY A 64 28.76 16.61 27.03
N GLY A 65 29.89 16.60 27.74
CA GLY A 65 29.97 16.87 29.18
C GLY A 65 29.95 15.62 30.07
N PHE A 66 31.09 15.30 30.65
CA PHE A 66 31.16 14.73 31.99
C PHE A 66 31.60 15.88 32.89
N ASP A 67 30.78 16.31 33.85
CA ASP A 67 31.23 17.25 34.88
C ASP A 67 32.24 16.52 35.78
N ALA A 68 33.52 16.65 35.46
CA ALA A 68 34.61 16.14 36.26
C ALA A 68 34.88 17.09 37.43
N GLY A 69 34.05 17.02 38.46
CA GLY A 69 34.44 17.44 39.79
C GLY A 69 35.44 16.42 40.36
N ALA A 70 36.66 16.88 40.66
CA ALA A 70 37.79 16.18 41.28
C ALA A 70 38.83 15.51 40.34
N SER A 71 39.91 16.25 40.10
CA SER A 71 41.32 15.80 40.16
C SER A 71 41.63 14.40 39.60
N GLY A 72 42.03 14.34 38.33
CA GLY A 72 42.77 13.19 37.79
C GLY A 72 42.90 13.25 36.27
N TYR A 73 44.10 13.61 35.78
CA TYR A 73 44.44 13.63 34.37
C TYR A 73 44.16 12.28 33.69
N LEU A 74 43.07 12.19 32.92
CA LEU A 74 42.89 11.17 31.89
C LEU A 74 42.64 11.84 30.53
N ASN A 75 43.58 11.60 29.62
CA ASN A 75 43.69 12.15 28.28
C ASN A 75 42.52 11.65 27.39
N ALA A 76 41.39 12.34 27.39
CA ALA A 76 40.21 12.03 26.56
C ALA A 76 40.31 12.54 25.10
N LYS A 77 41.49 12.51 24.48
CA LYS A 77 41.72 13.05 23.12
C LYS A 77 41.62 12.05 21.97
N ARG A 78 41.20 10.79 22.19
CA ARG A 78 41.28 9.74 21.14
C ARG A 78 40.05 8.85 20.87
N TYR A 79 38.90 9.06 21.52
CA TYR A 79 37.75 8.16 21.37
C TYR A 79 36.41 8.71 20.81
N PRO A 80 36.24 9.98 20.39
CA PRO A 80 34.92 10.44 19.94
C PRO A 80 34.47 9.82 18.59
N ILE A 81 35.39 9.38 17.73
CA ILE A 81 35.07 8.92 16.37
C ILE A 81 34.43 7.51 16.37
N THR A 82 34.90 6.62 17.24
CA THR A 82 34.45 5.21 17.22
C THR A 82 33.02 5.03 17.72
N TYR A 83 32.58 5.85 18.69
CA TYR A 83 31.21 5.76 19.23
C TYR A 83 30.16 6.35 18.28
N THR A 84 30.48 7.40 17.52
CA THR A 84 29.59 7.97 16.51
C THR A 84 29.33 6.98 15.36
N LEU A 85 30.37 6.25 14.91
CA LEU A 85 30.24 5.26 13.85
C LEU A 85 29.40 4.04 14.26
N LEU A 86 29.52 3.57 15.51
CA LEU A 86 28.70 2.47 16.02
C LEU A 86 27.22 2.87 16.17
N LEU A 87 26.94 4.10 16.60
CA LEU A 87 25.57 4.59 16.71
C LEU A 87 24.93 4.80 15.33
N LEU A 88 25.70 5.30 14.37
CA LEU A 88 25.25 5.44 12.98
C LEU A 88 24.98 4.07 12.35
N ASN A 89 25.89 3.11 12.49
CA ASN A 89 25.67 1.75 11.98
C ASN A 89 24.46 1.07 12.65
N PHE A 90 24.25 1.26 13.95
CA PHE A 90 23.07 0.73 14.64
C PHE A 90 21.76 1.42 14.18
N ILE A 91 21.79 2.72 13.89
CA ILE A 91 20.65 3.45 13.29
C ILE A 91 20.41 3.00 11.84
N PHE A 92 21.47 2.74 11.06
CA PHE A 92 21.35 2.19 9.71
C PHE A 92 20.82 0.76 9.72
N ASP A 93 21.27 -0.10 10.65
CA ASP A 93 20.77 -1.47 10.82
C ASP A 93 19.32 -1.52 11.34
N LEU A 94 18.89 -0.53 12.15
CA LEU A 94 17.48 -0.37 12.54
C LEU A 94 16.62 0.29 11.45
N ALA A 95 17.24 0.97 10.48
CA ALA A 95 16.57 1.63 9.36
C ALA A 95 16.53 0.78 8.09
N GLU A 96 17.18 -0.38 8.07
CA GLU A 96 17.01 -1.37 7.01
C GLU A 96 15.76 -2.21 7.28
N GLN A 97 14.60 -1.53 7.30
CA GLN A 97 13.33 -2.21 7.16
C GLN A 97 13.43 -3.00 5.86
N LYS A 98 13.25 -4.33 5.96
CA LYS A 98 13.38 -5.17 4.78
C LYS A 98 12.13 -4.94 3.96
N MET A 99 12.31 -4.85 2.66
CA MET A 99 11.21 -4.66 1.72
C MET A 99 10.13 -5.76 1.83
N ASP A 100 10.42 -6.88 2.50
CA ASP A 100 9.48 -7.97 2.75
C ASP A 100 8.95 -7.99 4.20
N ASP A 101 9.09 -6.88 4.93
CA ASP A 101 8.44 -6.67 6.22
C ASP A 101 6.97 -6.27 6.04
N ILE A 102 6.16 -6.55 7.06
CA ILE A 102 4.78 -6.03 7.14
C ILE A 102 4.87 -4.54 7.44
N LEU A 103 4.24 -3.73 6.60
CA LEU A 103 4.16 -2.29 6.78
C LEU A 103 3.14 -1.91 7.86
N PRO A 104 3.26 -0.72 8.47
CA PRO A 104 2.21 -0.16 9.31
C PRO A 104 0.85 -0.18 8.62
N TYR A 105 -0.20 -0.47 9.40
CA TYR A 105 -1.57 -0.38 8.93
C TYR A 105 -2.01 1.07 8.90
N ARG A 106 -2.55 1.53 7.77
CA ARG A 106 -3.08 2.88 7.57
C ARG A 106 -4.57 2.88 7.25
N ILE A 107 -5.27 1.81 7.63
CA ILE A 107 -6.65 1.54 7.21
C ILE A 107 -7.61 2.68 7.57
N VAL A 108 -7.57 3.18 8.80
CA VAL A 108 -8.40 4.32 9.24
C VAL A 108 -8.06 5.58 8.45
N GLU A 109 -6.78 5.91 8.32
CA GLU A 109 -6.32 7.10 7.59
C GLU A 109 -6.75 7.04 6.12
N ASP A 110 -6.52 5.90 5.50
CA ASP A 110 -6.82 5.59 4.11
C ASP A 110 -8.33 5.69 3.85
N CYS A 111 -9.19 5.08 4.69
CA CYS A 111 -10.64 5.16 4.50
C CYS A 111 -11.19 6.58 4.79
N SER A 112 -10.69 7.24 5.84
CA SER A 112 -11.15 8.58 6.25
C SER A 112 -10.78 9.65 5.21
N ALA A 113 -9.57 9.57 4.63
CA ALA A 113 -9.12 10.50 3.59
C ALA A 113 -10.04 10.51 2.35
N HIS A 114 -10.80 9.44 2.14
CA HIS A 114 -11.72 9.27 1.02
C HIS A 114 -13.19 9.33 1.41
N GLY A 115 -13.50 9.75 2.64
CA GLY A 115 -14.88 9.92 3.12
C GLY A 115 -15.65 8.60 3.21
N LEU A 116 -14.94 7.48 3.39
CA LEU A 116 -15.54 6.16 3.55
C LEU A 116 -15.76 5.86 5.03
N GLY A 117 -17.02 6.02 5.48
CA GLY A 117 -17.44 5.75 6.86
C GLY A 117 -16.85 6.71 7.89
N ASP A 118 -17.34 6.63 9.12
CA ASP A 118 -16.66 7.25 10.25
C ASP A 118 -15.54 6.35 10.81
N GLU A 119 -14.72 6.87 11.72
CA GLU A 119 -13.62 6.11 12.31
C GLU A 119 -14.10 4.84 13.06
N ASN A 120 -15.22 4.92 13.78
CA ASN A 120 -15.76 3.78 14.51
C ASN A 120 -16.26 2.70 13.57
N ASP A 121 -16.78 3.11 12.41
CA ASP A 121 -17.19 2.20 11.35
C ASP A 121 -16.00 1.42 10.83
N VAL A 122 -14.98 2.13 10.36
CA VAL A 122 -13.77 1.53 9.79
C VAL A 122 -13.11 0.56 10.78
N LEU A 123 -13.05 0.91 12.08
CA LEU A 123 -12.46 0.06 13.11
C LEU A 123 -13.14 -1.31 13.25
N GLN A 124 -14.47 -1.39 13.07
CA GLN A 124 -15.19 -2.68 13.16
C GLN A 124 -14.82 -3.61 12.00
N TYR A 125 -14.77 -3.09 10.77
CA TYR A 125 -14.34 -3.84 9.59
C TYR A 125 -12.86 -4.22 9.70
N GLN A 126 -12.01 -3.28 10.13
CA GLN A 126 -10.57 -3.48 10.31
C GLN A 126 -10.29 -4.64 11.26
N ALA A 127 -10.96 -4.69 12.42
CA ALA A 127 -10.71 -5.76 13.40
C ALA A 127 -10.97 -7.15 12.80
N ALA A 128 -12.12 -7.35 12.14
CA ALA A 128 -12.48 -8.63 11.54
C ALA A 128 -11.54 -9.03 10.39
N ILE A 129 -11.13 -8.07 9.57
CA ILE A 129 -10.26 -8.29 8.40
C ILE A 129 -8.82 -8.57 8.83
N LEU A 130 -8.28 -7.82 9.80
CA LEU A 130 -6.92 -8.05 10.30
C LEU A 130 -6.80 -9.37 11.06
N GLU A 131 -7.79 -9.78 11.84
CA GLU A 131 -7.80 -11.11 12.47
C GLU A 131 -7.71 -12.23 11.42
N CYS A 132 -8.40 -12.09 10.29
CA CYS A 132 -8.27 -13.02 9.16
C CYS A 132 -6.90 -12.92 8.49
N ALA A 133 -6.44 -11.70 8.19
CA ALA A 133 -5.16 -11.46 7.54
C ALA A 133 -3.99 -12.06 8.35
N MET A 134 -4.05 -11.96 9.67
CA MET A 134 -3.06 -12.53 10.60
C MET A 134 -3.23 -14.03 10.86
N GLY A 135 -4.32 -14.64 10.37
CA GLY A 135 -4.58 -16.08 10.51
C GLY A 135 -5.22 -16.49 11.83
N HIS A 136 -5.74 -15.54 12.60
CA HIS A 136 -6.52 -15.80 13.82
C HIS A 136 -7.98 -16.16 13.52
N SER A 137 -8.50 -15.72 12.38
CA SER A 137 -9.83 -16.08 11.86
C SER A 137 -9.74 -16.74 10.49
N ARG A 138 -10.73 -17.58 10.17
CA ARG A 138 -10.88 -18.17 8.84
C ARG A 138 -11.62 -17.21 7.90
N PRO A 139 -11.33 -17.23 6.58
CA PRO A 139 -12.01 -16.38 5.61
C PRO A 139 -13.54 -16.50 5.61
N ASP A 140 -14.09 -17.70 5.78
CA ASP A 140 -15.54 -17.95 5.82
C ASP A 140 -16.21 -17.41 7.08
N ALA A 141 -15.54 -17.52 8.24
CA ALA A 141 -16.00 -16.92 9.48
C ALA A 141 -15.98 -15.38 9.40
N THR A 142 -14.90 -14.82 8.85
CA THR A 142 -14.79 -13.36 8.64
C THR A 142 -15.81 -12.85 7.63
N ALA A 143 -16.02 -13.53 6.49
CA ALA A 143 -17.05 -13.18 5.53
C ALA A 143 -18.45 -13.19 6.18
N SER A 144 -18.74 -14.17 7.04
CA SER A 144 -20.01 -14.23 7.78
C SER A 144 -20.15 -13.06 8.76
N ALA A 145 -19.10 -12.70 9.49
CA ALA A 145 -19.09 -11.55 10.39
C ALA A 145 -19.30 -10.23 9.65
N LEU A 146 -18.58 -10.02 8.53
CA LEU A 146 -18.73 -8.83 7.68
C LEU A 146 -20.14 -8.73 7.09
N THR A 147 -20.71 -9.85 6.65
CA THR A 147 -22.09 -9.90 6.13
C THR A 147 -23.10 -9.45 7.18
N LYS A 148 -22.92 -9.88 8.43
CA LYS A 148 -23.77 -9.48 9.55
C LYS A 148 -23.64 -7.98 9.83
N ILE A 149 -22.41 -7.45 9.89
CA ILE A 149 -22.15 -6.02 10.10
C ILE A 149 -22.85 -5.17 9.04
N VAL A 150 -22.67 -5.51 7.75
CA VAL A 150 -23.29 -4.77 6.64
C VAL A 150 -24.82 -4.84 6.71
N ALA A 151 -25.39 -6.03 6.96
CA ALA A 151 -26.83 -6.19 7.03
C ALA A 151 -27.45 -5.39 8.19
N GLU A 152 -26.90 -5.53 9.40
CA GLU A 152 -27.41 -4.83 10.59
C GLU A 152 -27.38 -3.31 10.40
N ARG A 153 -26.28 -2.77 9.87
CA ARG A 153 -26.13 -1.33 9.61
C ARG A 153 -27.07 -0.83 8.54
N ALA A 154 -27.22 -1.56 7.44
CA ALA A 154 -28.13 -1.17 6.37
C ALA A 154 -29.59 -1.05 6.90
N TRP A 155 -30.02 -1.97 7.76
CA TRP A 155 -31.34 -1.91 8.40
C TRP A 155 -31.46 -0.78 9.42
N GLN A 156 -30.43 -0.52 10.22
CA GLN A 156 -30.39 0.63 11.13
C GLN A 156 -30.49 1.95 10.37
N HIS A 157 -29.75 2.10 9.27
CA HIS A 157 -29.79 3.27 8.42
C HIS A 157 -31.17 3.46 7.79
N LYS A 158 -31.79 2.38 7.28
CA LYS A 158 -33.18 2.44 6.80
C LYS A 158 -34.13 2.96 7.87
N ALA A 159 -34.07 2.41 9.08
CA ALA A 159 -34.95 2.83 10.17
C ALA A 159 -34.77 4.33 10.51
N ALA A 160 -33.53 4.83 10.51
CA ALA A 160 -33.24 6.25 10.74
C ALA A 160 -33.83 7.14 9.62
N VAL A 161 -33.64 6.77 8.36
CA VAL A 161 -34.18 7.50 7.20
C VAL A 161 -35.72 7.52 7.22
N ASP A 162 -36.35 6.37 7.48
CA ASP A 162 -37.80 6.27 7.54
C ASP A 162 -38.39 7.16 8.66
N MET A 163 -37.69 7.28 9.80
CA MET A 163 -38.09 8.17 10.89
C MET A 163 -37.90 9.66 10.56
N ALA A 164 -36.86 10.01 9.79
CA ALA A 164 -36.55 11.39 9.45
C ALA A 164 -37.55 12.00 8.46
N GLN A 165 -38.30 11.18 7.71
CA GLN A 165 -39.18 11.60 6.60
C GLN A 165 -38.48 12.47 5.53
N GLN A 166 -37.16 12.48 5.54
CA GLN A 166 -36.33 13.07 4.51
C GLN A 166 -36.23 11.99 3.44
N GLY A 167 -36.50 12.33 2.17
CA GLY A 167 -36.43 11.40 1.03
C GLY A 167 -35.00 10.95 0.69
N ASP A 168 -34.20 10.69 1.72
CA ASP A 168 -32.81 10.29 1.65
C ASP A 168 -32.71 8.81 1.26
N SER A 169 -31.55 8.46 0.72
CA SER A 169 -31.30 7.08 0.33
C SER A 169 -30.84 6.19 1.47
N TYR A 170 -31.24 4.93 1.37
CA TYR A 170 -30.62 3.88 2.15
C TYR A 170 -29.16 3.70 1.71
N ILE A 171 -28.26 3.69 2.70
CA ILE A 171 -26.85 3.41 2.50
C ILE A 171 -26.60 1.95 2.85
N VAL A 172 -25.90 1.25 1.98
CA VAL A 172 -25.37 -0.09 2.23
C VAL A 172 -23.85 0.04 2.21
N GLU A 173 -23.22 -0.03 3.38
CA GLU A 173 -21.78 0.24 3.55
C GLU A 173 -20.88 -0.94 3.14
N SER A 174 -21.21 -1.63 2.04
CA SER A 174 -20.41 -2.73 1.53
C SER A 174 -19.04 -2.27 0.99
N ASP A 175 -18.91 -0.99 0.65
CA ASP A 175 -17.67 -0.37 0.15
C ASP A 175 -16.51 -0.45 1.15
N LEU A 176 -16.83 -0.35 2.45
CA LEU A 176 -15.83 -0.42 3.52
C LEU A 176 -15.10 -1.76 3.53
N ILE A 177 -15.75 -2.87 3.14
CA ILE A 177 -15.09 -4.18 3.06
C ILE A 177 -13.92 -4.12 2.08
N THR A 178 -14.15 -3.64 0.85
CA THR A 178 -13.10 -3.56 -0.16
C THR A 178 -12.03 -2.53 0.15
N ALA A 179 -12.42 -1.36 0.69
CA ALA A 179 -11.48 -0.31 1.05
C ALA A 179 -10.52 -0.79 2.15
N VAL A 180 -11.07 -1.41 3.20
CA VAL A 180 -10.28 -1.98 4.30
C VAL A 180 -9.41 -3.14 3.83
N ILE A 181 -9.94 -4.06 3.02
CA ILE A 181 -9.14 -5.15 2.44
C ILE A 181 -8.02 -4.61 1.56
N GLY A 182 -8.28 -3.61 0.72
CA GLY A 182 -7.27 -3.01 -0.16
C GLY A 182 -6.17 -2.31 0.61
N SER A 183 -6.52 -1.51 1.61
CA SER A 183 -5.54 -0.88 2.50
C SER A 183 -4.73 -1.93 3.26
N ALA A 184 -5.37 -2.95 3.84
CA ALA A 184 -4.70 -4.05 4.52
C ALA A 184 -3.74 -4.81 3.58
N ALA A 185 -4.19 -5.14 2.37
CA ALA A 185 -3.37 -5.82 1.37
C ALA A 185 -2.13 -5.00 0.98
N SER A 186 -2.24 -3.68 0.92
CA SER A 186 -1.06 -2.83 0.65
C SER A 186 0.00 -2.91 1.77
N SER A 187 -0.35 -3.35 2.98
CA SER A 187 0.61 -3.53 4.08
C SER A 187 1.37 -4.85 4.05
N PHE A 188 0.88 -5.87 3.33
CA PHE A 188 1.52 -7.19 3.30
C PHE A 188 2.36 -7.39 2.02
N PRO A 189 3.60 -7.89 2.12
CA PRO A 189 4.45 -8.09 0.94
C PRO A 189 3.88 -9.12 -0.04
N PRO A 190 4.31 -9.11 -1.31
CA PRO A 190 4.01 -10.13 -2.30
C PRO A 190 4.19 -11.54 -1.72
N SER A 191 3.28 -12.44 -2.08
CA SER A 191 3.32 -13.86 -1.64
C SER A 191 3.12 -14.10 -0.14
N HIS A 192 2.94 -13.07 0.69
CA HIS A 192 2.58 -13.25 2.09
C HIS A 192 1.22 -13.96 2.22
N ALA A 193 1.08 -14.89 3.17
CA ALA A 193 -0.15 -15.68 3.32
C ALA A 193 -1.41 -14.82 3.58
N ALA A 194 -1.25 -13.63 4.18
CA ALA A 194 -2.34 -12.68 4.37
C ALA A 194 -2.98 -12.24 3.06
N GLN A 195 -2.20 -12.03 1.99
CA GLN A 195 -2.71 -11.65 0.67
C GLN A 195 -3.74 -12.67 0.17
N THR A 196 -3.42 -13.97 0.31
CA THR A 196 -4.33 -15.05 -0.08
C THR A 196 -5.57 -15.07 0.83
N ARG A 197 -5.41 -14.99 2.15
CA ARG A 197 -6.56 -14.96 3.08
C ARG A 197 -7.52 -13.80 2.81
N LEU A 198 -6.98 -12.62 2.48
CA LEU A 198 -7.78 -11.43 2.13
C LEU A 198 -8.59 -11.65 0.85
N ILE A 199 -8.01 -12.31 -0.17
CA ILE A 199 -8.71 -12.69 -1.40
C ILE A 199 -9.79 -13.73 -1.10
N ASP A 200 -9.48 -14.73 -0.28
CA ASP A 200 -10.40 -15.82 0.06
C ASP A 200 -11.64 -15.31 0.83
N ILE A 201 -11.56 -14.13 1.50
CA ILE A 201 -12.75 -13.46 2.05
C ILE A 201 -13.74 -13.13 0.92
N PHE A 202 -13.27 -12.59 -0.21
CA PHE A 202 -14.14 -12.27 -1.34
C PHE A 202 -14.78 -13.52 -1.95
N GLU A 203 -14.06 -14.64 -2.00
CA GLU A 203 -14.60 -15.93 -2.46
C GLU A 203 -15.65 -16.50 -1.50
N ALA A 204 -15.49 -16.22 -0.21
CA ALA A 204 -16.40 -16.70 0.82
C ALA A 204 -17.70 -15.89 0.94
N LEU A 205 -17.71 -14.59 0.59
CA LEU A 205 -18.90 -13.74 0.69
C LEU A 205 -20.13 -14.32 -0.04
N PRO A 206 -20.04 -14.76 -1.31
CA PRO A 206 -21.15 -15.40 -2.01
C PRO A 206 -21.54 -16.77 -1.45
N LEU A 207 -20.85 -17.30 -0.45
CA LEU A 207 -21.12 -18.61 0.16
C LEU A 207 -21.75 -18.50 1.55
N VAL A 208 -21.87 -17.29 2.11
CA VAL A 208 -22.43 -17.06 3.46
C VAL A 208 -23.89 -17.50 3.53
N LEU A 209 -24.22 -18.28 4.57
CA LEU A 209 -25.57 -18.75 4.88
C LEU A 209 -25.93 -18.49 6.36
N PRO A 210 -27.21 -18.15 6.67
CA PRO A 210 -28.29 -17.89 5.73
C PRO A 210 -28.03 -16.60 4.95
N ARG A 211 -28.55 -16.53 3.71
CA ARG A 211 -28.49 -15.33 2.87
C ARG A 211 -29.13 -14.17 3.63
N GLN A 212 -28.42 -13.05 3.69
CA GLN A 212 -28.91 -11.83 4.33
C GLN A 212 -29.55 -10.91 3.29
N GLU A 213 -30.62 -10.24 3.68
CA GLU A 213 -31.27 -9.21 2.86
C GLU A 213 -30.89 -7.83 3.38
N VAL A 214 -30.77 -6.87 2.46
CA VAL A 214 -30.57 -5.44 2.76
C VAL A 214 -31.59 -4.60 2.02
N PRO A 215 -31.92 -3.40 2.54
CA PRO A 215 -32.73 -2.42 1.81
C PRO A 215 -32.10 -2.08 0.45
N ASN A 216 -32.92 -1.87 -0.57
CA ASN A 216 -32.42 -1.50 -1.88
C ASN A 216 -32.06 0.00 -1.96
N PRO A 217 -30.79 0.39 -2.19
CA PRO A 217 -30.36 1.78 -2.20
C PRO A 217 -30.88 2.60 -3.40
N VAL A 218 -31.47 1.95 -4.41
CA VAL A 218 -32.06 2.63 -5.59
C VAL A 218 -33.50 3.06 -5.40
N LEU A 219 -34.12 2.69 -4.27
CA LEU A 219 -35.50 3.01 -3.93
C LEU A 219 -35.57 4.08 -2.84
N ASN A 220 -36.61 4.90 -2.91
CA ASN A 220 -37.04 5.79 -1.83
C ASN A 220 -37.78 4.99 -0.74
N SER A 221 -38.10 5.65 0.37
CA SER A 221 -38.84 5.04 1.48
C SER A 221 -40.28 4.64 1.17
N ASP A 222 -40.88 5.26 0.15
CA ASP A 222 -42.20 4.89 -0.39
C ASP A 222 -42.13 3.75 -1.43
N GLY A 223 -40.94 3.21 -1.71
CA GLY A 223 -40.70 2.17 -2.70
C GLY A 223 -40.62 2.66 -4.15
N THR A 224 -40.69 3.97 -4.39
CA THR A 224 -40.47 4.54 -5.73
C THR A 224 -38.99 4.54 -6.11
N VAL A 225 -38.69 4.47 -7.40
CA VAL A 225 -37.31 4.57 -7.89
C VAL A 225 -36.81 6.00 -7.71
N ARG A 226 -35.57 6.14 -7.23
CA ARG A 226 -34.93 7.44 -7.03
C ARG A 226 -34.82 8.22 -8.33
N SER A 227 -34.91 9.55 -8.26
CA SER A 227 -34.83 10.46 -9.42
C SER A 227 -33.58 10.26 -10.26
N GLY A 228 -32.42 9.97 -9.65
CA GLY A 228 -31.16 9.68 -10.36
C GLY A 228 -31.18 8.40 -11.20
N HIS A 229 -32.18 7.55 -11.01
CA HIS A 229 -32.39 6.30 -11.74
C HIS A 229 -33.71 6.26 -12.52
N GLN A 230 -34.48 7.35 -12.49
CA GLN A 230 -35.75 7.45 -13.21
C GLN A 230 -35.53 7.34 -14.72
N GLY A 231 -36.34 6.55 -15.41
CA GLY A 231 -36.18 6.18 -16.81
C GLY A 231 -35.22 5.02 -17.07
N SER A 232 -34.49 4.55 -16.05
CA SER A 232 -33.61 3.38 -16.13
C SER A 232 -34.15 2.17 -15.35
N GLU A 233 -35.45 2.17 -15.02
CA GLU A 233 -36.09 1.15 -14.17
C GLU A 233 -35.97 -0.26 -14.77
N HIS A 234 -35.94 -0.35 -16.10
CA HIS A 234 -35.76 -1.59 -16.84
C HIS A 234 -34.32 -2.15 -16.81
N LEU A 235 -33.35 -1.38 -16.32
CA LEU A 235 -31.93 -1.74 -16.26
C LEU A 235 -31.43 -1.99 -14.83
N ILE A 236 -32.25 -1.69 -13.82
CA ILE A 236 -31.87 -1.76 -12.41
C ILE A 236 -32.77 -2.71 -11.65
N ASP A 237 -32.23 -3.29 -10.58
CA ASP A 237 -33.01 -4.11 -9.65
C ASP A 237 -33.92 -3.21 -8.79
N THR A 238 -35.23 -3.37 -8.95
CA THR A 238 -36.25 -2.58 -8.22
C THR A 238 -36.94 -3.39 -7.10
N ARG A 239 -36.42 -4.56 -6.74
CA ARG A 239 -36.92 -5.30 -5.57
C ARG A 239 -36.75 -4.45 -4.30
N PRO A 240 -37.71 -4.43 -3.36
CA PRO A 240 -37.60 -3.66 -2.12
C PRO A 240 -36.35 -3.99 -1.29
N GLN A 241 -35.95 -5.26 -1.37
CA GLN A 241 -34.78 -5.82 -0.71
C GLN A 241 -33.86 -6.48 -1.74
N ARG A 242 -32.57 -6.45 -1.45
CA ARG A 242 -31.54 -7.15 -2.22
C ARG A 242 -30.88 -8.20 -1.34
N ILE A 243 -30.60 -9.36 -1.91
CA ILE A 243 -29.84 -10.38 -1.21
C ILE A 243 -28.36 -10.00 -1.29
N LEU A 244 -27.70 -9.93 -0.12
CA LEU A 244 -26.27 -9.70 -0.06
C LEU A 244 -25.51 -10.82 -0.78
N TRP A 245 -24.53 -10.38 -1.58
CA TRP A 245 -23.59 -11.24 -2.29
C TRP A 245 -24.22 -12.19 -3.31
N GLU A 246 -25.38 -11.85 -3.89
CA GLU A 246 -25.85 -12.47 -5.15
C GLU A 246 -24.77 -12.35 -6.24
N ASN A 247 -24.05 -11.23 -6.21
CA ASN A 247 -22.80 -11.01 -6.91
C ASN A 247 -21.93 -10.04 -6.10
N LEU A 248 -20.67 -9.89 -6.50
CA LEU A 248 -19.72 -9.00 -5.82
C LEU A 248 -19.81 -7.54 -6.30
N ASN A 249 -20.83 -7.13 -7.07
CA ASN A 249 -20.92 -5.76 -7.58
C ASN A 249 -21.18 -4.73 -6.47
N LEU A 250 -21.80 -5.14 -5.36
CA LEU A 250 -22.00 -4.30 -4.18
C LEU A 250 -20.69 -3.87 -3.50
N LEU A 251 -19.58 -4.54 -3.81
CA LEU A 251 -18.28 -4.18 -3.26
C LEU A 251 -17.60 -3.03 -4.01
N HIS A 252 -18.14 -2.57 -5.14
CA HIS A 252 -17.60 -1.44 -5.93
C HIS A 252 -16.07 -1.40 -6.04
N PHE A 253 -15.44 -2.56 -6.30
CA PHE A 253 -13.99 -2.72 -6.44
C PHE A 253 -13.34 -1.59 -7.24
N ASP A 254 -13.95 -1.23 -8.36
CA ASP A 254 -13.49 -0.16 -9.24
C ASP A 254 -13.29 1.16 -8.50
N THR A 255 -14.26 1.61 -7.72
CA THR A 255 -14.18 2.87 -6.97
C THR A 255 -13.20 2.73 -5.81
N ASN A 256 -13.29 1.63 -5.06
CA ASN A 256 -12.58 1.46 -3.80
C ASN A 256 -11.08 1.16 -3.99
N PHE A 257 -10.68 0.59 -5.12
CA PHE A 257 -9.27 0.45 -5.48
C PHE A 257 -8.71 1.66 -6.24
N SER A 258 -9.56 2.52 -6.81
CA SER A 258 -9.09 3.66 -7.62
C SER A 258 -8.20 4.59 -6.83
N TRP A 259 -8.66 5.04 -5.67
CA TRP A 259 -7.91 6.02 -4.88
C TRP A 259 -6.61 5.43 -4.31
N LEU A 260 -6.64 4.17 -3.84
CA LEU A 260 -5.43 3.45 -3.42
C LEU A 260 -4.41 3.36 -4.56
N ALA A 261 -4.89 3.10 -5.78
CA ALA A 261 -4.04 3.06 -6.97
C ALA A 261 -3.60 4.46 -7.43
N GLU A 262 -4.42 5.50 -7.26
CA GLU A 262 -4.09 6.89 -7.62
C GLU A 262 -2.86 7.39 -6.87
N SER A 263 -2.70 7.03 -5.60
CA SER A 263 -1.46 7.29 -4.86
C SER A 263 -0.25 6.66 -5.55
N GLY A 264 -0.38 5.45 -6.08
CA GLY A 264 0.69 4.80 -6.86
C GLY A 264 0.91 5.41 -8.25
N GLN A 265 -0.11 6.02 -8.84
CA GLN A 265 -0.10 6.48 -10.23
C GLN A 265 0.23 7.98 -10.40
N THR A 266 0.15 8.76 -9.33
CA THR A 266 0.44 10.20 -9.35
C THR A 266 1.95 10.47 -9.43
N LYS A 267 2.30 11.67 -9.92
CA LYS A 267 3.71 12.12 -9.94
C LYS A 267 4.11 12.53 -8.53
N TRP A 268 5.32 12.15 -8.11
CA TRP A 268 5.89 12.57 -6.82
C TRP A 268 5.09 12.11 -5.61
N SER A 269 4.46 10.95 -5.71
CA SER A 269 3.67 10.37 -4.62
C SER A 269 4.51 9.74 -3.52
N GLY A 270 5.83 9.67 -3.68
CA GLY A 270 6.73 8.93 -2.81
C GLY A 270 7.17 7.61 -3.42
N VAL A 271 6.46 7.08 -4.43
CA VAL A 271 6.86 5.84 -5.14
C VAL A 271 8.24 5.97 -5.81
N GLU A 272 8.64 7.19 -6.19
CA GLU A 272 9.95 7.48 -6.76
C GLU A 272 11.11 7.40 -5.75
N LYS A 273 10.80 7.43 -4.45
CA LYS A 273 11.79 7.32 -3.39
C LYS A 273 12.05 5.85 -3.11
N CYS A 274 13.24 5.41 -3.45
CA CYS A 274 13.72 4.06 -3.17
C CYS A 274 13.52 3.71 -1.69
N GLY A 275 12.84 2.59 -1.41
CA GLY A 275 12.63 2.11 -0.04
C GLY A 275 11.53 2.84 0.73
N SER A 276 10.76 3.74 0.10
CA SER A 276 9.66 4.41 0.77
C SER A 276 8.49 3.47 1.05
N GLU A 277 7.72 3.82 2.08
CA GLU A 277 6.49 3.11 2.38
C GLU A 277 5.52 3.13 1.18
N GLU A 278 5.42 4.27 0.47
CA GLU A 278 4.53 4.39 -0.69
C GLU A 278 4.94 3.48 -1.84
N GLN A 279 6.25 3.34 -2.10
CA GLN A 279 6.77 2.39 -3.09
C GLN A 279 6.38 0.95 -2.74
N TRP A 280 6.52 0.56 -1.47
CA TRP A 280 6.22 -0.80 -1.03
C TRP A 280 4.72 -1.07 -1.00
N ARG A 281 3.90 -0.13 -0.49
CA ARG A 281 2.43 -0.22 -0.55
C ARG A 281 1.96 -0.38 -1.99
N TRP A 282 2.54 0.38 -2.93
CA TRP A 282 2.18 0.29 -4.34
C TRP A 282 2.52 -1.08 -4.95
N ARG A 283 3.70 -1.62 -4.65
CA ARG A 283 4.08 -2.99 -5.04
C ARG A 283 3.11 -4.03 -4.48
N ASN A 284 2.84 -3.96 -3.17
CA ASN A 284 1.98 -4.90 -2.45
C ASN A 284 0.54 -4.88 -2.98
N LEU A 285 -0.01 -3.68 -3.18
CA LEU A 285 -1.34 -3.49 -3.75
C LEU A 285 -1.40 -3.97 -5.21
N SER A 286 -0.38 -3.68 -6.02
CA SER A 286 -0.32 -4.16 -7.41
C SER A 286 -0.35 -5.68 -7.50
N HIS A 287 0.36 -6.37 -6.59
CA HIS A 287 0.28 -7.82 -6.47
C HIS A 287 -1.14 -8.30 -6.14
N PHE A 288 -1.79 -7.68 -5.14
CA PHE A 288 -3.14 -8.02 -4.75
C PHE A 288 -4.14 -7.86 -5.90
N MET A 289 -4.13 -6.70 -6.58
CA MET A 289 -5.01 -6.41 -7.71
C MET A 289 -4.76 -7.36 -8.90
N ALA A 290 -3.50 -7.72 -9.17
CA ALA A 290 -3.16 -8.72 -10.17
C ALA A 290 -3.79 -10.07 -9.82
N LYS A 291 -3.68 -10.55 -8.58
CA LYS A 291 -4.29 -11.83 -8.16
C LYS A 291 -5.82 -11.82 -8.25
N VAL A 292 -6.47 -10.73 -7.82
CA VAL A 292 -7.94 -10.57 -7.94
C VAL A 292 -8.37 -10.65 -9.41
N THR A 293 -7.59 -10.02 -10.31
CA THR A 293 -7.84 -10.01 -11.75
C THR A 293 -7.63 -11.40 -12.37
N VAL A 294 -6.48 -12.02 -12.12
CA VAL A 294 -6.11 -13.34 -12.69
C VAL A 294 -7.05 -14.44 -12.22
N ARG A 295 -7.56 -14.37 -10.98
CA ARG A 295 -8.59 -15.29 -10.47
C ARG A 295 -9.99 -15.06 -11.08
N GLY A 296 -10.17 -14.04 -11.91
CA GLY A 296 -11.45 -13.75 -12.58
C GLY A 296 -12.53 -13.17 -11.67
N MET A 297 -12.17 -12.65 -10.49
CA MET A 297 -13.15 -12.06 -9.56
C MET A 297 -13.65 -10.70 -10.06
N LYS A 298 -12.70 -9.86 -10.44
CA LYS A 298 -12.95 -8.53 -10.99
C LYS A 298 -11.77 -8.11 -11.85
N ASP A 299 -12.05 -7.58 -13.03
CA ASP A 299 -11.02 -6.99 -13.86
C ASP A 299 -10.55 -5.65 -13.27
N LEU A 300 -9.36 -5.67 -12.64
CA LEU A 300 -8.66 -4.48 -12.13
C LEU A 300 -7.49 -4.07 -13.03
N SER A 301 -7.45 -4.56 -14.27
CA SER A 301 -6.37 -4.28 -15.22
C SER A 301 -6.14 -2.79 -15.46
N ARG A 302 -7.19 -1.97 -15.40
CA ARG A 302 -7.08 -0.50 -15.53
C ARG A 302 -6.12 0.13 -14.51
N PHE A 303 -5.90 -0.53 -13.38
CA PHE A 303 -4.97 -0.11 -12.33
C PHE A 303 -3.59 -0.75 -12.44
N SER A 304 -3.32 -1.53 -13.48
CA SER A 304 -2.05 -2.21 -13.66
C SER A 304 -0.89 -1.23 -13.75
N ALA A 305 0.14 -1.47 -12.93
CA ALA A 305 1.40 -0.73 -12.95
C ALA A 305 2.17 -0.93 -14.27
N LEU A 306 1.87 -1.96 -15.07
CA LEU A 306 2.44 -2.11 -16.42
C LEU A 306 2.13 -0.89 -17.31
N PHE A 307 1.00 -0.22 -17.10
CA PHE A 307 0.70 0.99 -17.86
C PHE A 307 1.39 2.26 -17.31
N MET A 308 2.06 2.15 -16.16
CA MET A 308 2.76 3.24 -15.49
C MET A 308 4.27 3.22 -15.72
N ILE A 309 4.84 2.08 -16.14
CA ILE A 309 6.28 1.96 -16.44
C ILE A 309 6.71 2.71 -17.71
N PHE A 310 5.81 3.46 -18.34
CA PHE A 310 6.11 4.43 -19.40
C PHE A 310 6.17 5.87 -18.84
N PRO A 311 7.21 6.21 -18.06
CA PRO A 311 7.24 7.50 -17.38
C PRO A 311 7.26 8.66 -18.35
N HIS A 312 7.74 8.53 -19.59
CA HIS A 312 7.84 9.66 -20.54
C HIS A 312 6.50 10.35 -20.86
N GLN A 313 5.38 9.66 -20.64
CA GLN A 313 4.05 10.27 -20.77
C GLN A 313 3.71 11.19 -19.59
N LEU A 314 4.41 11.05 -18.46
CA LEU A 314 4.15 11.69 -17.19
C LEU A 314 5.32 12.59 -16.72
N ILE A 315 6.57 12.16 -16.88
CA ILE A 315 7.78 12.78 -16.35
C ILE A 315 8.86 12.72 -17.43
N ALA A 316 9.52 13.84 -17.71
CA ALA A 316 10.61 13.91 -18.68
C ALA A 316 11.84 13.13 -18.18
N PHE A 317 12.61 12.54 -19.11
CA PHE A 317 13.75 11.68 -18.78
C PHE A 317 14.85 12.39 -17.98
N ASP A 318 15.02 13.69 -18.21
CA ASP A 318 15.98 14.57 -17.54
C ASP A 318 15.50 15.06 -16.16
N THR A 319 14.27 14.72 -15.75
CA THR A 319 13.72 15.19 -14.48
C THR A 319 14.42 14.49 -13.30
N PRO A 320 14.89 15.22 -12.27
CA PRO A 320 15.45 14.61 -11.07
C PRO A 320 14.47 13.62 -10.43
N GLY A 321 14.90 12.37 -10.22
CA GLY A 321 14.05 11.31 -9.65
C GLY A 321 13.32 10.46 -10.68
N TRP A 322 13.48 10.73 -11.99
CA TRP A 322 12.87 9.93 -13.07
C TRP A 322 13.18 8.44 -12.96
N SER A 323 14.44 8.05 -12.72
CA SER A 323 14.81 6.63 -12.61
C SER A 323 14.30 5.97 -11.33
N GLY A 324 14.18 6.73 -10.24
CA GLY A 324 13.54 6.26 -9.01
C GLY A 324 12.05 6.00 -9.23
N TYR A 325 11.35 6.90 -9.92
CA TYR A 325 9.96 6.69 -10.34
C TYR A 325 9.83 5.44 -11.22
N LEU A 326 10.68 5.32 -12.25
CA LEU A 326 10.70 4.15 -13.13
C LEU A 326 10.93 2.86 -12.34
N ALA A 327 11.88 2.85 -11.40
CA ALA A 327 12.16 1.69 -10.55
C ALA A 327 10.97 1.32 -9.67
N GLY A 328 10.31 2.29 -9.04
CA GLY A 328 9.12 2.06 -8.22
C GLY A 328 7.94 1.51 -9.03
N GLN A 329 7.71 2.05 -10.23
CA GLN A 329 6.69 1.51 -11.14
C GLN A 329 7.05 0.12 -11.66
N ALA A 330 8.32 -0.13 -11.99
CA ALA A 330 8.79 -1.44 -12.46
C ALA A 330 8.64 -2.50 -11.38
N LEU A 331 8.96 -2.18 -10.13
CA LEU A 331 8.78 -3.07 -8.99
C LEU A 331 7.31 -3.49 -8.81
N ALA A 332 6.37 -2.55 -8.97
CA ALA A 332 4.94 -2.82 -8.92
C ALA A 332 4.42 -3.55 -10.16
N ALA A 333 4.91 -3.19 -11.36
CA ALA A 333 4.56 -3.83 -12.62
C ALA A 333 5.02 -5.28 -12.69
N ALA A 334 6.18 -5.60 -12.11
CA ALA A 334 6.70 -6.96 -12.03
C ALA A 334 5.71 -7.90 -11.32
N GLN A 335 4.86 -7.39 -10.42
CA GLN A 335 3.84 -8.20 -9.73
C GLN A 335 2.71 -8.70 -10.65
N TRP A 336 2.58 -8.12 -11.85
CA TRP A 336 1.67 -8.59 -12.90
C TRP A 336 2.31 -9.66 -13.81
N ILE A 337 3.59 -9.97 -13.61
CA ILE A 337 4.36 -10.88 -14.48
C ILE A 337 4.94 -12.04 -13.67
N ILE A 338 5.68 -11.76 -12.60
CA ILE A 338 6.46 -12.73 -11.85
C ILE A 338 5.62 -13.85 -11.21
N PRO A 339 4.50 -13.55 -10.52
CA PRO A 339 3.75 -14.62 -9.86
C PRO A 339 3.20 -15.63 -10.87
N ASP A 340 3.11 -16.88 -10.45
CA ASP A 340 2.67 -17.98 -11.32
C ASP A 340 1.37 -17.65 -12.05
N GLN A 341 1.32 -17.99 -13.35
CA GLN A 341 0.19 -17.75 -14.26
C GLN A 341 -0.11 -16.28 -14.60
N HIS A 342 0.47 -15.30 -13.89
CA HIS A 342 0.19 -13.88 -14.16
C HIS A 342 0.68 -13.46 -15.55
N ALA A 343 1.93 -13.80 -15.91
CA ALA A 343 2.46 -13.49 -17.24
C ALA A 343 1.66 -14.14 -18.38
N ALA A 344 1.20 -15.39 -18.20
CA ALA A 344 0.38 -16.09 -19.18
C ALA A 344 -1.00 -15.43 -19.35
N PHE A 345 -1.62 -14.98 -18.25
CA PHE A 345 -2.85 -14.18 -18.30
C PHE A 345 -2.63 -12.89 -19.09
N VAL A 346 -1.61 -12.10 -18.73
CA VAL A 346 -1.29 -10.85 -19.40
C VAL A 346 -1.03 -11.05 -20.90
N TRP A 347 -0.26 -12.08 -21.26
CA TRP A 347 0.02 -12.42 -22.65
C TRP A 347 -1.26 -12.74 -23.43
N LYS A 348 -2.16 -13.54 -22.85
CA LYS A 348 -3.45 -13.88 -23.45
C LYS A 348 -4.33 -12.64 -23.66
N GLU A 349 -4.35 -11.71 -22.72
CA GLU A 349 -5.03 -10.41 -22.86
C GLU A 349 -4.43 -9.59 -24.01
N CYS A 350 -3.09 -9.58 -24.12
CA CYS A 350 -2.38 -8.91 -25.22
C CYS A 350 -2.66 -9.54 -26.60
N GLN A 351 -2.86 -10.86 -26.68
CA GLN A 351 -3.21 -11.58 -27.92
C GLN A 351 -4.68 -11.37 -28.32
N SER A 352 -5.58 -11.23 -27.35
CA SER A 352 -7.02 -11.15 -27.59
C SER A 352 -7.44 -9.81 -28.21
N MET A 353 -6.59 -8.80 -28.14
CA MET A 353 -6.86 -7.47 -28.69
C MET A 353 -6.54 -7.42 -30.18
N PRO A 354 -7.52 -7.09 -31.05
CA PRO A 354 -7.29 -7.06 -32.48
C PRO A 354 -6.27 -5.97 -32.85
N SER A 355 -5.25 -6.33 -33.63
CA SER A 355 -4.23 -5.43 -34.19
C SER A 355 -4.78 -4.37 -35.16
N THR A 356 -6.11 -4.24 -35.25
CA THR A 356 -6.80 -3.48 -36.28
C THR A 356 -6.63 -1.99 -36.05
N GLY A 357 -6.11 -1.28 -37.06
CA GLY A 357 -5.92 0.17 -37.14
C GLY A 357 -7.20 1.03 -37.08
N ASN A 358 -8.25 0.56 -36.41
CA ASN A 358 -9.37 1.38 -36.00
C ASN A 358 -8.96 2.17 -34.76
N VAL A 359 -8.69 3.46 -34.99
CA VAL A 359 -8.37 4.48 -34.00
C VAL A 359 -9.33 4.35 -32.85
N SER A 360 -8.81 3.70 -31.84
CA SER A 360 -9.51 3.46 -30.63
C SER A 360 -9.44 4.72 -29.76
N PRO A 361 -10.49 5.02 -28.99
CA PRO A 361 -10.57 6.29 -28.28
C PRO A 361 -9.30 6.48 -27.41
N PRO A 362 -8.64 7.65 -27.54
CA PRO A 362 -7.43 7.94 -26.77
C PRO A 362 -7.73 7.83 -25.28
N GLY A 363 -6.90 7.08 -24.55
CA GLY A 363 -6.99 6.98 -23.09
C GLY A 363 -7.19 5.56 -22.53
N ARG A 364 -7.58 4.57 -23.34
CA ARG A 364 -7.49 3.17 -22.89
C ARG A 364 -6.08 2.66 -23.15
N ARG A 365 -5.27 2.71 -22.10
CA ARG A 365 -4.04 1.91 -21.92
C ARG A 365 -4.39 0.44 -22.20
N ARG A 366 -3.73 -0.22 -23.16
CA ARG A 366 -4.19 -1.51 -23.70
C ARG A 366 -3.14 -2.59 -23.62
N TRP A 367 -3.60 -3.74 -23.14
CA TRP A 367 -3.02 -5.03 -23.44
C TRP A 367 -2.88 -5.19 -24.97
N SER A 368 -1.65 -5.33 -25.44
CA SER A 368 -1.32 -5.52 -26.85
C SER A 368 0.08 -6.12 -26.95
N LEU A 369 0.37 -6.86 -28.01
CA LEU A 369 1.71 -7.41 -28.25
C LEU A 369 2.79 -6.33 -28.36
N GLU A 370 2.45 -5.14 -28.85
CA GLU A 370 3.33 -3.97 -28.84
C GLU A 370 3.64 -3.51 -27.42
N SER A 371 2.61 -3.35 -26.57
CA SER A 371 2.81 -2.95 -25.18
C SER A 371 3.62 -3.99 -24.41
N TRP A 372 3.34 -5.28 -24.63
CA TRP A 372 4.13 -6.38 -24.07
C TRP A 372 5.61 -6.28 -24.43
N SER A 373 5.93 -6.12 -25.73
CA SER A 373 7.30 -5.98 -26.19
C SER A 373 8.00 -4.78 -25.54
N ARG A 374 7.27 -3.67 -25.39
CA ARG A 374 7.80 -2.44 -24.80
C ARG A 374 7.99 -2.55 -23.29
N TRP A 375 7.09 -3.21 -22.56
CA TRP A 375 7.26 -3.52 -21.14
C TRP A 375 8.49 -4.36 -20.89
N LYS A 376 8.70 -5.41 -21.70
CA LYS A 376 9.89 -6.27 -21.63
C LYS A 376 11.19 -5.46 -21.78
N GLN A 377 11.25 -4.57 -22.77
CA GLN A 377 12.40 -3.69 -22.97
C GLN A 377 12.66 -2.77 -21.77
N ILE A 378 11.60 -2.25 -21.14
CA ILE A 378 11.75 -1.37 -19.97
C ILE A 378 12.20 -2.14 -18.74
N PHE A 379 11.68 -3.35 -18.53
CA PHE A 379 12.18 -4.22 -17.47
C PHE A 379 13.68 -4.50 -17.65
N GLN A 380 14.13 -4.80 -18.88
CA GLN A 380 15.55 -4.93 -19.17
C GLN A 380 16.32 -3.63 -18.89
N GLN A 381 15.79 -2.49 -19.33
CA GLN A 381 16.41 -1.19 -19.08
C GLN A 381 16.61 -0.93 -17.58
N VAL A 382 15.60 -1.23 -16.74
CA VAL A 382 15.71 -1.08 -15.27
C VAL A 382 16.75 -2.04 -14.70
N ALA A 383 16.77 -3.29 -15.16
CA ALA A 383 17.76 -4.29 -14.74
C ALA A 383 19.21 -3.82 -15.03
N ASP A 384 19.42 -3.12 -16.14
CA ASP A 384 20.74 -2.64 -16.58
C ASP A 384 21.20 -1.34 -15.85
N MET A 385 20.34 -0.69 -15.06
CA MET A 385 20.68 0.52 -14.28
C MET A 385 21.47 0.20 -13.00
N VAL A 386 22.64 -0.43 -13.14
CA VAL A 386 23.48 -0.85 -12.01
C VAL A 386 24.15 0.31 -11.26
N ASP A 387 24.45 1.41 -11.96
CA ASP A 387 25.16 2.57 -11.40
C ASP A 387 24.22 3.64 -10.82
N ASP A 388 22.90 3.51 -11.01
CA ASP A 388 21.93 4.48 -10.49
C ASP A 388 21.46 4.07 -9.09
N THR A 389 21.93 4.80 -8.07
CA THR A 389 21.60 4.57 -6.66
C THR A 389 20.12 4.77 -6.34
N ARG A 390 19.35 5.39 -7.23
CA ARG A 390 17.88 5.54 -7.09
C ARG A 390 17.13 4.27 -7.49
N VAL A 391 17.80 3.33 -8.16
CA VAL A 391 17.24 2.04 -8.55
C VAL A 391 17.73 0.98 -7.55
N HIS A 392 16.81 0.41 -6.77
CA HIS A 392 17.14 -0.61 -5.78
C HIS A 392 17.59 -1.92 -6.46
N GLU A 393 18.42 -2.71 -5.76
CA GLU A 393 18.80 -4.05 -6.22
C GLU A 393 17.57 -4.93 -6.47
N THR A 394 16.58 -4.85 -5.59
CA THR A 394 15.31 -5.57 -5.79
C THR A 394 14.60 -5.16 -7.08
N ALA A 395 14.51 -3.85 -7.36
CA ALA A 395 13.84 -3.40 -8.58
C ALA A 395 14.55 -3.92 -9.82
N ARG A 396 15.89 -3.98 -9.82
CA ARG A 396 16.68 -4.59 -10.89
C ARG A 396 16.39 -6.08 -11.02
N ARG A 397 16.50 -6.83 -9.91
CA ARG A 397 16.32 -8.28 -9.87
C ARG A 397 14.92 -8.69 -10.33
N ASP A 398 13.89 -8.04 -9.81
CA ASP A 398 12.50 -8.34 -10.15
C ASP A 398 12.20 -7.92 -11.60
N SER A 399 12.79 -6.82 -12.08
CA SER A 399 12.67 -6.45 -13.50
C SER A 399 13.35 -7.47 -14.43
N LEU A 400 14.56 -7.91 -14.12
CA LEU A 400 15.24 -8.96 -14.87
C LEU A 400 14.38 -10.23 -14.93
N ARG A 401 13.88 -10.68 -13.76
CA ARG A 401 13.03 -11.87 -13.69
C ARG A 401 11.74 -11.73 -14.49
N ALA A 402 11.10 -10.57 -14.46
CA ALA A 402 9.93 -10.29 -15.28
C ALA A 402 10.25 -10.40 -16.78
N SER A 403 11.36 -9.81 -17.24
CA SER A 403 11.81 -9.88 -18.64
C SER A 403 12.07 -11.31 -19.12
N GLU A 404 12.71 -12.14 -18.26
CA GLU A 404 12.95 -13.57 -18.52
C GLU A 404 11.63 -14.33 -18.68
N ILE A 405 10.71 -14.22 -17.72
CA ILE A 405 9.40 -14.89 -17.74
C ILE A 405 8.61 -14.47 -18.98
N MET A 406 8.64 -13.18 -19.36
CA MET A 406 7.98 -12.72 -20.57
C MET A 406 8.55 -13.39 -21.83
N SER A 407 9.86 -13.61 -21.88
CA SER A 407 10.52 -14.32 -23.00
C SER A 407 10.19 -15.82 -23.02
N GLU A 408 10.10 -16.44 -21.84
CA GLU A 408 9.66 -17.84 -21.69
C GLU A 408 8.23 -18.04 -22.22
N VAL A 409 7.29 -17.15 -21.87
CA VAL A 409 5.89 -17.21 -22.33
C VAL A 409 5.79 -17.05 -23.84
N GLU A 410 6.53 -16.11 -24.44
CA GLU A 410 6.58 -15.93 -25.90
C GLU A 410 7.08 -17.19 -26.63
N SER A 411 8.14 -17.82 -26.09
CA SER A 411 8.76 -19.00 -26.70
C SER A 411 7.83 -20.22 -26.66
N HIS A 412 7.20 -20.47 -25.52
CA HIS A 412 6.25 -21.58 -25.37
C HIS A 412 5.02 -21.47 -26.28
N GLU A 413 4.55 -20.25 -26.56
CA GLU A 413 3.43 -20.02 -27.47
C GLU A 413 3.85 -20.11 -28.94
N HIS A 414 5.10 -19.79 -29.28
CA HIS A 414 5.63 -20.06 -30.60
C HIS A 414 5.64 -21.57 -30.90
N ASP A 415 6.15 -22.37 -29.95
CA ASP A 415 6.23 -23.83 -30.07
C ASP A 415 4.85 -24.51 -30.18
N ARG A 416 3.78 -23.90 -29.65
CA ARG A 416 2.41 -24.43 -29.76
C ARG A 416 1.76 -24.17 -31.12
N ASN A 417 2.23 -23.16 -31.85
CA ASN A 417 1.64 -22.72 -33.11
C ASN A 417 2.39 -23.22 -34.36
N VAL A 418 3.58 -23.81 -34.17
CA VAL A 418 4.37 -24.50 -35.20
C VAL A 418 4.05 -25.99 -35.16
#